data_AF-A0A7J7L885-F1
#
_entry.id   AF-A0A7J7L885-F1
#
_cell.length_a   1.000
_cell.length_b   1.000
_cell.length_c   1.000
_cell.angle_alpha   90.00
_cell.angle_beta   90.00
_cell.angle_gamma   90.00
#
_symmetry.space_group_name_H-M   'P 1'
#
loop_
_entity.id
_entity.type
_entity.pdbx_description
1 polymer ?
#
loop_
_entity_poly.entity_id
_entity_poly.type
_entity_poly.pdbx_seq_one_letter_code
_entity_poly.pdbx_strand_id
1 'polypeptide(L)'
;MPRSSELRVVTPRVVIFTLICDRTAVGRFGVDWIHLDSHHGLNIQASLFHNLINLSASSMNAERYISTFKGVLLGCLLAFLAQIFFFSPISPDSLKLLPPTLRSFPWNNDIQRVTGLGEGFLDRPESVCVDKQGTFYTATRDGWIKRLDKSGLWQNWKMIGGNALLGNTASGLLKVDDDGITILMSQVNGSKIRFADDASETQDGIVYFSDASTKFGLHDWYMDILEAKPHGKLLKYDYPTHRSD
;
A
#
# COMPACT_ATOMS: atom_id res chain seq x y z
N MET A 1 17.80 35.72 -15.44
CA MET A 1 17.80 34.28 -15.80
C MET A 1 18.52 33.54 -14.68
N PRO A 2 17.86 32.73 -13.84
CA PRO A 2 18.58 31.92 -12.87
C PRO A 2 19.14 30.68 -13.58
N ARG A 3 20.40 30.36 -13.29
CA ARG A 3 21.13 29.19 -13.79
C ARG A 3 20.41 27.91 -13.36
N SER A 4 20.25 26.99 -14.30
CA SER A 4 19.88 25.61 -14.02
C SER A 4 20.91 24.98 -13.08
N SER A 5 20.50 24.64 -11.87
CA SER A 5 21.26 23.76 -10.99
C SER A 5 21.31 22.37 -11.63
N GLU A 6 22.45 22.03 -12.24
CA GLU A 6 22.71 20.66 -12.70
C GLU A 6 22.67 19.72 -11.49
N LEU A 7 21.66 18.86 -11.43
CA LEU A 7 21.65 17.65 -10.59
C LEU A 7 22.78 16.73 -11.09
N ARG A 8 23.98 16.89 -10.53
CA ARG A 8 25.10 15.99 -10.79
C ARG A 8 25.08 14.84 -9.81
N VAL A 9 25.08 13.64 -10.38
CA VAL A 9 25.13 12.34 -9.73
C VAL A 9 26.32 12.27 -8.74
N VAL A 10 25.99 12.19 -7.45
CA VAL A 10 26.95 12.07 -6.35
C VAL A 10 27.30 10.57 -6.18
N THR A 11 28.54 10.28 -5.81
CA THR A 11 29.03 8.92 -5.44
C THR A 11 28.08 8.30 -4.43
N PRO A 12 27.66 7.02 -4.55
CA PRO A 12 26.78 6.43 -3.58
C PRO A 12 27.63 6.18 -2.33
N ARG A 13 27.59 7.11 -1.40
CA ARG A 13 27.87 6.78 0.00
C ARG A 13 26.59 6.32 0.70
N VAL A 14 25.47 6.38 0.00
CA VAL A 14 24.13 6.39 0.54
C VAL A 14 23.21 5.78 -0.50
N VAL A 15 23.01 4.47 -0.45
CA VAL A 15 21.94 3.85 -1.23
C VAL A 15 20.75 3.69 -0.31
N ILE A 16 19.78 4.58 -0.47
CA ILE A 16 18.53 4.51 0.26
C ILE A 16 17.57 3.77 -0.64
N PHE A 17 17.12 2.63 -0.15
CA PHE A 17 16.08 1.85 -0.77
C PHE A 17 14.84 2.00 0.08
N THR A 18 13.75 2.39 -0.56
CA THR A 18 12.48 1.79 -0.18
C THR A 18 11.76 1.38 -1.43
N LEU A 19 11.05 0.26 -1.31
CA LEU A 19 10.17 -0.25 -2.31
C LEU A 19 8.73 -0.49 -1.76
N ILE A 20 7.68 0.11 -2.33
CA ILE A 20 6.30 -0.40 -2.30
C ILE A 20 5.71 -0.63 -3.70
N CYS A 21 5.28 -1.88 -3.91
CA CYS A 21 4.07 -2.16 -4.71
C CYS A 21 3.38 -3.42 -4.16
N ASP A 22 2.26 -3.26 -3.46
CA ASP A 22 1.41 -4.41 -3.07
C ASP A 22 0.47 -4.78 -4.22
N ARG A 23 0.24 -6.09 -4.39
CA ARG A 23 -0.52 -6.70 -5.47
C ARG A 23 -1.95 -7.07 -5.03
N THR A 24 -2.55 -6.31 -4.11
CA THR A 24 -3.83 -6.64 -3.46
C THR A 24 -4.91 -5.57 -3.70
N ALA A 25 -5.07 -5.10 -4.94
CA ALA A 25 -6.18 -4.21 -5.29
C ALA A 25 -6.80 -4.50 -6.67
N VAL A 26 -6.97 -5.77 -7.04
CA VAL A 26 -7.95 -6.16 -8.07
C VAL A 26 -8.60 -7.48 -7.65
N GLY A 27 -9.52 -7.40 -6.68
CA GLY A 27 -10.47 -8.47 -6.41
C GLY A 27 -11.43 -8.60 -7.58
N ARG A 28 -11.30 -9.69 -8.34
CA ARG A 28 -12.30 -10.15 -9.31
C ARG A 28 -13.62 -10.41 -8.58
N PHE A 29 -14.61 -9.55 -8.76
CA PHE A 29 -16.00 -9.87 -8.42
C PHE A 29 -16.60 -10.70 -9.55
N GLY A 30 -16.56 -12.03 -9.40
CA GLY A 30 -17.38 -12.96 -10.17
C GLY A 30 -18.76 -13.07 -9.53
N VAL A 31 -19.79 -12.68 -10.28
CA VAL A 31 -21.20 -12.81 -9.92
C VAL A 31 -21.73 -14.15 -10.43
N ASP A 32 -21.93 -15.12 -9.53
CA ASP A 32 -22.66 -16.35 -9.85
C ASP A 32 -24.14 -16.19 -9.47
N TRP A 33 -24.97 -16.25 -10.51
CA TRP A 33 -26.43 -16.22 -10.44
C TRP A 33 -26.96 -17.59 -10.02
N ILE A 34 -27.73 -17.65 -8.92
CA ILE A 34 -28.50 -18.84 -8.55
C ILE A 34 -29.86 -18.77 -9.25
N HIS A 35 -30.06 -19.66 -10.22
CA HIS A 35 -31.32 -19.92 -10.89
C HIS A 35 -32.16 -20.85 -9.99
N LEU A 36 -33.34 -20.40 -9.55
CA LEU A 36 -34.28 -21.21 -8.78
C LEU A 36 -35.51 -21.49 -9.65
N ASP A 37 -35.62 -22.76 -10.05
CA ASP A 37 -36.74 -23.31 -10.82
C ASP A 37 -38.02 -23.34 -9.98
N SER A 38 -39.12 -22.95 -10.61
CA SER A 38 -40.46 -22.91 -10.05
C SER A 38 -41.37 -23.89 -10.79
N HIS A 39 -41.74 -25.00 -10.17
CA HIS A 39 -42.93 -25.77 -10.57
C HIS A 39 -43.50 -26.55 -9.39
N HIS A 40 -44.73 -26.23 -9.01
CA HIS A 40 -45.88 -27.16 -9.04
C HIS A 40 -47.06 -26.51 -8.30
N GLY A 41 -48.13 -26.25 -9.06
CA GLY A 41 -49.44 -25.99 -8.49
C GLY A 41 -50.16 -27.30 -8.16
N LEU A 42 -51.04 -27.26 -7.17
CA LEU A 42 -52.26 -28.07 -7.11
C LEU A 42 -53.24 -27.50 -6.08
N ASN A 43 -54.50 -27.42 -6.53
CA ASN A 43 -55.71 -27.10 -5.80
C ASN A 43 -55.90 -27.96 -4.54
N ILE A 44 -56.66 -27.47 -3.56
CA ILE A 44 -57.96 -28.05 -3.12
C ILE A 44 -58.54 -27.18 -1.99
N GLN A 45 -59.73 -26.64 -2.24
CA GLN A 45 -60.64 -26.12 -1.22
C GLN A 45 -61.29 -27.28 -0.44
N ALA A 46 -61.21 -27.25 0.89
CA ALA A 46 -62.28 -27.64 1.84
C ALA A 46 -61.76 -27.64 3.29
N SER A 47 -61.71 -26.46 3.95
CA SER A 47 -61.65 -26.39 5.43
C SER A 47 -62.06 -25.02 6.01
N LEU A 48 -62.91 -24.27 5.32
CA LEU A 48 -63.05 -22.81 5.53
C LEU A 48 -63.73 -22.33 6.83
N PHE A 49 -64.12 -23.19 7.77
CA PHE A 49 -64.70 -22.74 9.05
C PHE A 49 -64.01 -23.28 10.32
N HIS A 50 -62.93 -24.04 10.21
CA HIS A 50 -62.02 -24.34 11.34
C HIS A 50 -60.59 -23.85 11.12
N ASN A 51 -60.26 -23.39 9.91
CA ASN A 51 -58.94 -22.86 9.61
C ASN A 51 -58.78 -21.37 9.94
N LEU A 52 -59.83 -20.59 10.21
CA LEU A 52 -59.68 -19.15 10.50
C LEU A 52 -59.05 -18.86 11.88
N ILE A 53 -59.28 -19.73 12.88
CA ILE A 53 -58.66 -19.59 14.22
C ILE A 53 -57.22 -20.11 14.21
N ASN A 54 -56.92 -21.17 13.46
CA ASN A 54 -55.56 -21.70 13.29
C ASN A 54 -54.73 -20.89 12.27
N LEU A 55 -55.31 -20.27 11.25
CA LEU A 55 -54.63 -19.29 10.39
C LEU A 55 -54.41 -17.98 11.13
N SER A 56 -55.35 -17.51 11.95
CA SER A 56 -55.13 -16.34 12.81
C SER A 56 -54.05 -16.62 13.86
N ALA A 57 -54.06 -17.77 14.52
CA ALA A 57 -53.03 -18.15 15.48
C ALA A 57 -51.67 -18.45 14.81
N SER A 58 -51.63 -19.08 13.64
CA SER A 58 -50.39 -19.30 12.89
C SER A 58 -49.88 -18.03 12.23
N SER A 59 -50.74 -17.10 11.79
CA SER A 59 -50.32 -15.77 11.30
C SER A 59 -49.84 -14.90 12.46
N MET A 60 -50.47 -14.97 13.64
CA MET A 60 -49.99 -14.29 14.85
C MET A 60 -48.64 -14.86 15.32
N ASN A 61 -48.45 -16.18 15.25
CA ASN A 61 -47.18 -16.83 15.57
C ASN A 61 -46.11 -16.55 14.51
N ALA A 62 -46.47 -16.47 13.22
CA ALA A 62 -45.58 -16.12 12.12
C ALA A 62 -45.16 -14.65 12.19
N GLU A 63 -46.08 -13.71 12.44
CA GLU A 63 -45.77 -12.29 12.65
C GLU A 63 -44.87 -12.09 13.87
N ARG A 64 -45.09 -12.85 14.96
CA ARG A 64 -44.23 -12.84 16.13
C ARG A 64 -42.84 -13.42 15.82
N TYR A 65 -42.76 -14.52 15.07
CA TYR A 65 -41.50 -15.10 14.60
C TYR A 65 -40.73 -14.15 13.67
N ILE A 66 -41.42 -13.51 12.73
CA ILE A 66 -40.86 -12.54 11.80
C ILE A 66 -40.36 -11.31 12.58
N SER A 67 -41.11 -10.84 13.57
CA SER A 67 -40.69 -9.74 14.45
C SER A 67 -39.46 -10.09 15.29
N THR A 68 -39.43 -11.28 15.91
CA THR A 68 -38.24 -11.76 16.64
C THR A 68 -37.04 -11.94 15.70
N PHE A 69 -37.23 -12.50 14.51
CA PHE A 69 -36.18 -12.66 13.50
C PHE A 69 -35.63 -11.31 13.02
N LYS A 70 -36.49 -10.32 12.76
CA LYS A 70 -36.07 -8.94 12.46
C LYS A 70 -35.28 -8.32 13.61
N GLY A 71 -35.71 -8.53 14.85
CA GLY A 71 -34.99 -8.07 16.04
C GLY A 71 -33.59 -8.68 16.17
N VAL A 72 -33.47 -9.99 15.93
CA VAL A 72 -32.17 -10.69 15.90
C VAL A 72 -31.29 -10.16 14.77
N LEU A 73 -31.83 -10.03 13.55
CA LEU A 73 -31.08 -9.48 12.41
C LEU A 73 -30.61 -8.04 12.67
N LEU A 74 -31.47 -7.20 13.24
CA LEU A 74 -31.10 -5.84 13.64
C LEU A 74 -30.02 -5.86 14.72
N GLY A 75 -30.14 -6.74 15.72
CA GLY A 75 -29.11 -6.94 16.74
C GLY A 75 -27.77 -7.35 16.15
N CYS A 76 -27.77 -8.32 15.23
CA CYS A 76 -26.56 -8.76 14.51
C CYS A 76 -25.96 -7.63 13.66
N LEU A 77 -26.80 -6.87 12.94
CA LEU A 77 -26.34 -5.72 12.15
C LEU A 77 -25.71 -4.64 13.03
N LEU A 78 -26.35 -4.29 14.16
CA LEU A 78 -25.83 -3.30 15.10
C LEU A 78 -24.51 -3.77 15.73
N ALA A 79 -24.42 -5.05 16.11
CA ALA A 79 -23.18 -5.63 16.63
C ALA A 79 -22.05 -5.59 15.60
N PHE A 80 -22.36 -5.90 14.33
CA PHE A 80 -21.40 -5.82 13.23
C PHE A 80 -20.93 -4.38 12.96
N LEU A 81 -21.85 -3.41 12.96
CA LEU A 81 -21.51 -1.99 12.81
C LEU A 81 -20.67 -1.47 13.98
N ALA A 82 -21.00 -1.88 15.22
CA ALA A 82 -20.20 -1.55 16.39
C ALA A 82 -18.79 -2.16 16.28
N GLN A 83 -18.67 -3.40 15.80
CA GLN A 83 -17.37 -4.03 15.57
C GLN A 83 -16.54 -3.24 14.55
N ILE A 84 -17.12 -2.83 13.43
CA ILE A 84 -16.41 -1.98 12.46
C ILE A 84 -16.01 -0.64 13.10
N PHE A 85 -16.93 0.02 13.81
CA PHE A 85 -16.67 1.34 14.39
C PHE A 85 -15.56 1.32 15.46
N PHE A 86 -15.55 0.32 16.35
CA PHE A 86 -14.57 0.25 17.45
C PHE A 86 -13.24 -0.41 17.05
N PHE A 87 -13.23 -1.31 16.08
CA PHE A 87 -12.02 -2.07 15.70
C PHE A 87 -11.44 -1.65 14.34
N SER A 88 -12.01 -0.65 13.66
CA SER A 88 -11.43 -0.12 12.43
C SER A 88 -10.04 0.48 12.69
N PRO A 89 -9.00 0.10 11.92
CA PRO A 89 -7.67 0.68 12.04
C PRO A 89 -7.60 2.12 11.50
N ILE A 90 -8.57 2.51 10.68
CA ILE A 90 -8.67 3.83 10.04
C ILE A 90 -9.81 4.66 10.65
N SER A 91 -9.63 5.97 10.66
CA SER A 91 -10.63 6.98 11.01
C SER A 91 -10.72 7.99 9.85
N PRO A 92 -11.46 7.67 8.77
CA PRO A 92 -11.39 8.39 7.51
C PRO A 92 -11.84 9.85 7.60
N ASP A 93 -11.12 10.74 6.93
CA ASP A 93 -11.54 12.11 6.67
C ASP A 93 -12.22 12.26 5.29
N SER A 94 -12.94 13.36 5.09
CA SER A 94 -13.60 13.65 3.81
C SER A 94 -12.58 14.06 2.75
N LEU A 95 -12.30 13.16 1.80
CA LEU A 95 -11.45 13.45 0.65
C LEU A 95 -12.18 14.33 -0.39
N LYS A 96 -11.89 15.63 -0.39
CA LYS A 96 -12.35 16.55 -1.45
C LYS A 96 -11.43 16.43 -2.66
N LEU A 97 -11.83 15.59 -3.61
CA LEU A 97 -11.17 15.53 -4.91
C LEU A 97 -11.46 16.82 -5.68
N LEU A 98 -10.41 17.54 -6.09
CA LEU A 98 -10.57 18.61 -7.05
C LEU A 98 -11.09 18.00 -8.36
N PRO A 99 -12.05 18.63 -9.05
CA PRO A 99 -12.46 18.18 -10.36
C PRO A 99 -11.21 18.08 -11.24
N PRO A 100 -11.06 17.03 -12.05
CA PRO A 100 -9.89 16.87 -12.88
C PRO A 100 -9.78 18.14 -13.74
N THR A 101 -8.70 18.89 -13.55
CA THR A 101 -8.33 19.90 -14.53
C THR A 101 -7.94 19.10 -15.76
N LEU A 102 -8.85 18.97 -16.71
CA LEU A 102 -8.63 18.32 -17.99
C LEU A 102 -7.66 19.18 -18.81
N ARG A 103 -6.41 19.27 -18.37
CA ARG A 103 -5.32 19.55 -19.29
C ARG A 103 -5.21 18.30 -20.13
N SER A 104 -5.68 18.40 -21.38
CA SER A 104 -5.38 17.39 -22.39
C SER A 104 -3.88 17.37 -22.56
N PHE A 105 -3.21 16.45 -21.88
CA PHE A 105 -1.83 16.13 -22.18
C PHE A 105 -1.83 15.39 -23.50
N PRO A 106 -1.03 15.81 -24.49
CA PRO A 106 -0.91 15.06 -25.72
C PRO A 106 -0.39 13.66 -25.40
N TRP A 107 -1.03 12.65 -25.97
CA TRP A 107 -0.58 11.27 -25.83
C TRP A 107 0.80 11.13 -26.48
N ASN A 108 1.72 10.39 -25.84
CA ASN A 108 3.04 10.09 -26.40
C ASN A 108 3.41 8.63 -26.14
N ASN A 109 4.31 8.10 -26.98
CA ASN A 109 4.80 6.72 -26.93
C ASN A 109 6.30 6.67 -26.62
N ASP A 110 6.82 7.65 -25.89
CA ASP A 110 8.27 7.79 -25.69
C ASP A 110 8.85 6.62 -24.90
N ILE A 111 8.09 6.09 -23.94
CA ILE A 111 8.45 4.92 -23.14
C ILE A 111 8.54 3.63 -23.99
N GLN A 112 7.79 3.53 -25.10
CA GLN A 112 7.89 2.36 -25.98
C GLN A 112 9.21 2.30 -26.76
N ARG A 113 9.95 3.42 -26.81
CA ARG A 113 11.24 3.53 -27.49
C ARG A 113 12.44 3.33 -26.55
N VAL A 114 12.20 3.17 -25.25
CA VAL A 114 13.29 2.91 -24.29
C VAL A 114 13.63 1.42 -24.26
N THR A 115 14.90 1.11 -24.00
CA THR A 115 15.34 -0.26 -23.80
C THR A 115 15.15 -0.65 -22.33
N GLY A 116 14.43 -1.74 -22.07
CA GLY A 116 14.32 -2.32 -20.74
C GLY A 116 15.67 -2.83 -20.25
N LEU A 117 16.08 -2.42 -19.05
CA LEU A 117 17.30 -2.91 -18.40
C LEU A 117 16.91 -3.84 -17.25
N GLY A 118 17.46 -5.06 -17.26
CA GLY A 118 17.29 -6.02 -16.16
C GLY A 118 16.04 -6.91 -16.21
N GLU A 119 15.36 -6.97 -17.36
CA GLU A 119 14.27 -7.94 -17.57
C GLU A 119 14.75 -9.38 -17.34
N GLY A 120 14.03 -10.12 -16.49
CA GLY A 120 14.40 -11.49 -16.10
C GLY A 120 15.55 -11.61 -15.09
N PHE A 121 16.27 -10.51 -14.81
CA PHE A 121 17.38 -10.48 -13.84
C PHE A 121 17.01 -9.80 -12.52
N LEU A 122 16.10 -8.82 -12.57
CA LEU A 122 15.67 -8.03 -11.43
C LEU A 122 14.27 -8.47 -10.98
N ASP A 123 14.13 -8.89 -9.73
CA ASP A 123 12.81 -9.13 -9.14
C ASP A 123 12.25 -7.82 -8.57
N ARG A 124 11.29 -7.23 -9.31
CA ARG A 124 10.50 -6.06 -8.89
C ARG A 124 11.37 -4.93 -8.31
N PRO A 125 12.33 -4.40 -9.08
CA PRO A 125 13.04 -3.18 -8.69
C PRO A 125 12.07 -1.99 -8.73
N GLU A 126 12.27 -0.98 -7.90
CA GLU A 126 11.48 0.28 -8.01
C GLU A 126 12.29 1.56 -7.90
N SER A 127 13.52 1.52 -7.39
CA SER A 127 14.43 2.66 -7.45
C SER A 127 15.78 2.29 -8.04
N VAL A 128 16.44 3.27 -8.64
CA VAL A 128 17.76 3.16 -9.24
C VAL A 128 18.62 4.34 -8.81
N CYS A 129 19.87 4.08 -8.44
CA CYS A 129 20.88 5.12 -8.29
C CYS A 129 22.08 4.80 -9.18
N VAL A 130 22.88 5.83 -9.46
CA VAL A 130 24.05 5.72 -10.33
C VAL A 130 25.24 6.29 -9.58
N ASP A 131 26.40 5.64 -9.67
CA ASP A 131 27.64 6.19 -9.11
C ASP A 131 28.37 7.14 -10.07
N LYS A 132 29.43 7.79 -9.57
CA LYS A 132 30.28 8.67 -10.39
C LYS A 132 30.99 7.91 -11.52
N GLN A 133 31.11 6.60 -11.40
CA GLN A 133 31.71 5.73 -12.41
C GLN A 133 30.68 5.34 -13.48
N GLY A 134 29.38 5.56 -13.26
CA GLY A 134 28.29 5.16 -14.15
C GLY A 134 27.76 3.74 -13.91
N THR A 135 28.08 3.14 -12.76
CA THR A 135 27.48 1.86 -12.32
C THR A 135 26.08 2.14 -11.78
N PHE A 136 25.09 1.37 -12.22
CA PHE A 136 23.74 1.46 -11.68
C PHE A 136 23.59 0.51 -10.49
N TYR A 137 22.79 0.91 -9.51
CA TYR A 137 22.41 0.07 -8.38
C TYR A 137 20.89 0.10 -8.21
N THR A 138 20.30 -1.02 -7.85
CA THR A 138 18.88 -1.16 -7.56
C THR A 138 18.65 -2.24 -6.53
N ALA A 139 17.70 -2.06 -5.62
CA ALA A 139 17.27 -3.13 -4.74
C ALA A 139 16.16 -3.92 -5.40
N THR A 140 16.16 -5.20 -5.14
CA THR A 140 15.17 -6.15 -5.65
C THR A 140 14.53 -6.90 -4.50
N ARG A 141 13.32 -7.43 -4.73
CA ARG A 141 12.53 -8.13 -3.72
C ARG A 141 13.12 -9.44 -3.22
N ASP A 142 14.15 -9.95 -3.88
CA ASP A 142 14.89 -11.15 -3.51
C ASP A 142 15.94 -10.92 -2.40
N GLY A 143 16.11 -9.69 -1.90
CA GLY A 143 17.06 -9.38 -0.83
C GLY A 143 18.29 -8.60 -1.26
N TRP A 144 18.49 -8.52 -2.56
CA TRP A 144 19.74 -8.04 -3.11
C TRP A 144 19.66 -6.59 -3.51
N ILE A 145 20.75 -5.90 -3.25
CA ILE A 145 21.18 -4.78 -4.07
C ILE A 145 21.94 -5.37 -5.23
N LYS A 146 21.42 -5.17 -6.42
CA LYS A 146 22.07 -5.56 -7.66
C LYS A 146 22.74 -4.35 -8.28
N ARG A 147 23.90 -4.57 -8.90
CA ARG A 147 24.64 -3.54 -9.62
C ARG A 147 24.79 -3.92 -11.09
N LEU A 148 24.74 -2.92 -11.96
CA LEU A 148 25.02 -3.02 -13.38
C LEU A 148 26.27 -2.20 -13.68
N ASP A 149 27.36 -2.90 -13.99
CA ASP A 149 28.60 -2.26 -14.38
C ASP A 149 28.61 -1.88 -15.88
N LYS A 150 29.71 -1.27 -16.34
CA LYS A 150 29.88 -0.89 -17.75
C LYS A 150 29.95 -2.06 -18.72
N SER A 151 30.12 -3.30 -18.23
CA SER A 151 30.08 -4.49 -19.08
C SER A 151 28.64 -4.86 -19.47
N GLY A 152 27.64 -4.26 -18.82
CA GLY A 152 26.22 -4.53 -19.07
C GLY A 152 25.69 -5.77 -18.35
N LEU A 153 26.44 -6.31 -17.39
CA LEU A 153 26.04 -7.48 -16.62
C LEU A 153 25.52 -7.10 -15.23
N TRP A 154 24.35 -7.63 -14.88
CA TRP A 154 23.80 -7.51 -13.53
C TRP A 154 24.51 -8.48 -12.58
N GLN A 155 24.94 -7.95 -11.43
CA GLN A 155 25.60 -8.71 -10.37
C GLN A 155 24.92 -8.46 -9.04
N ASN A 156 24.83 -9.51 -8.21
CA ASN A 156 24.48 -9.36 -6.81
C ASN A 156 25.63 -8.66 -6.09
N TRP A 157 25.39 -7.45 -5.56
CA TRP A 157 26.42 -6.66 -4.89
C TRP A 157 26.38 -6.85 -3.36
N LYS A 158 25.24 -6.56 -2.73
CA LYS A 158 25.08 -6.64 -1.27
C LYS A 158 23.70 -7.19 -0.90
N MET A 159 23.66 -8.11 0.07
CA MET A 159 22.42 -8.63 0.63
C MET A 159 21.96 -7.72 1.78
N ILE A 160 20.83 -7.05 1.61
CA ILE A 160 20.20 -6.22 2.66
C ILE A 160 19.24 -7.03 3.55
N GLY A 161 18.89 -8.24 3.14
CA GLY A 161 18.16 -9.24 3.92
C GLY A 161 17.15 -10.01 3.09
N GLY A 162 16.86 -11.27 3.44
CA GLY A 162 15.92 -12.12 2.68
C GLY A 162 14.45 -11.69 2.81
N ASN A 163 13.51 -12.56 2.37
CA ASN A 163 12.05 -12.35 2.32
C ASN A 163 11.38 -11.65 3.54
N ALA A 164 12.06 -11.56 4.68
CA ALA A 164 11.57 -10.91 5.91
C ALA A 164 12.05 -9.47 6.14
N LEU A 165 13.09 -8.98 5.44
CA LEU A 165 13.63 -7.61 5.59
C LEU A 165 13.15 -6.65 4.49
N LEU A 166 12.78 -7.18 3.33
CA LEU A 166 12.23 -6.41 2.20
C LEU A 166 10.74 -6.04 2.29
N GLY A 167 10.14 -6.28 3.45
CA GLY A 167 8.88 -5.68 3.88
C GLY A 167 9.04 -4.87 5.17
N ASN A 168 10.24 -4.86 5.75
CA ASN A 168 10.51 -4.22 7.01
C ASN A 168 11.13 -2.84 6.76
N THR A 169 10.29 -1.93 6.26
CA THR A 169 10.51 -0.48 6.27
C THR A 169 10.78 0.09 7.67
N ALA A 170 10.77 -0.75 8.71
CA ALA A 170 10.95 -0.37 10.09
C ALA A 170 12.42 -0.26 10.54
N SER A 171 13.39 -0.36 9.61
CA SER A 171 14.81 -0.08 9.90
C SER A 171 15.18 1.39 9.67
N GLY A 172 14.33 2.17 9.00
CA GLY A 172 14.56 3.58 8.69
C GLY A 172 15.63 3.80 7.61
N LEU A 173 16.43 4.84 7.77
CA LEU A 173 17.46 5.27 6.82
C LEU A 173 18.72 4.40 6.92
N LEU A 174 19.13 3.80 5.80
CA LEU A 174 20.29 2.92 5.70
C LEU A 174 21.41 3.55 4.86
N LYS A 175 22.65 3.31 5.28
CA LYS A 175 23.87 3.50 4.50
C LYS A 175 24.32 2.15 3.96
N VAL A 176 24.68 2.09 2.69
CA VAL A 176 25.29 0.90 2.10
C VAL A 176 26.55 1.29 1.34
N ASP A 177 27.65 0.65 1.68
CA ASP A 177 28.95 0.81 1.04
C ASP A 177 29.70 -0.54 0.96
N ASP A 178 30.96 -0.50 0.51
CA ASP A 178 31.79 -1.70 0.41
C ASP A 178 32.08 -2.33 1.78
N ASP A 179 32.09 -1.53 2.86
CA ASP A 179 32.33 -1.99 4.23
C ASP A 179 31.10 -2.71 4.81
N GLY A 180 29.89 -2.33 4.38
CA GLY A 180 28.67 -3.05 4.70
C GLY A 180 27.42 -2.18 4.72
N ILE A 181 26.49 -2.55 5.61
CA ILE A 181 25.20 -1.86 5.78
C ILE A 181 25.16 -1.29 7.20
N THR A 182 24.85 -0.01 7.31
CA THR A 182 24.73 0.70 8.60
C THR A 182 23.39 1.41 8.69
N ILE A 183 22.71 1.31 9.84
CA ILE A 183 21.49 2.09 10.09
C ILE A 183 21.91 3.50 10.53
N LEU A 184 21.52 4.51 9.76
CA LEU A 184 21.81 5.91 10.06
C LEU A 184 20.76 6.52 10.96
N MET A 185 19.50 6.15 10.74
CA MET A 185 18.37 6.67 11.50
C MET A 185 17.20 5.70 11.49
N SER A 186 16.72 5.28 12.66
CA SER A 186 15.50 4.46 12.77
C SER A 186 14.35 5.17 13.50
N GLN A 187 14.63 6.33 14.09
CA GLN A 187 13.69 7.14 14.86
C GLN A 187 14.02 8.62 14.72
N VAL A 188 13.00 9.47 14.84
CA VAL A 188 13.11 10.93 14.92
C VAL A 188 12.22 11.42 16.06
N ASN A 189 12.76 12.24 16.97
CA ASN A 189 12.04 12.77 18.14
C ASN A 189 11.32 11.68 18.98
N GLY A 190 11.95 10.51 19.15
CA GLY A 190 11.38 9.36 19.87
C GLY A 190 10.29 8.59 19.11
N SER A 191 9.91 9.04 17.91
CA SER A 191 9.00 8.33 17.01
C SER A 191 9.78 7.43 16.06
N LYS A 192 9.40 6.17 15.97
CA LYS A 192 9.96 5.23 14.98
C LYS A 192 9.60 5.68 13.56
N ILE A 193 10.59 5.61 12.66
CA ILE A 193 10.37 5.70 11.22
C ILE A 193 9.78 4.36 10.79
N ARG A 194 8.53 4.38 10.34
CA ARG A 194 7.77 3.14 10.05
C ARG A 194 7.84 2.79 8.58
N PHE A 195 7.85 3.82 7.74
CA PHE A 195 7.72 3.67 6.32
C PHE A 195 8.59 4.73 5.64
N ALA A 196 9.91 4.66 5.86
CA ALA A 196 10.86 5.40 5.02
C ALA A 196 10.60 5.03 3.56
N ASP A 197 10.49 5.97 2.60
CA ASP A 197 10.03 5.68 1.23
C ASP A 197 10.99 6.16 0.12
N ASP A 198 11.15 7.45 -0.06
CA ASP A 198 12.12 7.96 -1.04
C ASP A 198 13.19 8.78 -0.34
N ALA A 199 14.36 8.85 -0.95
CA ALA A 199 15.41 9.72 -0.45
C ALA A 199 16.41 10.18 -1.49
N SER A 200 16.93 11.37 -1.24
CA SER A 200 17.94 12.01 -2.08
C SER A 200 19.02 12.62 -1.21
N GLU A 201 20.27 12.41 -1.62
CA GLU A 201 21.45 13.04 -1.02
C GLU A 201 21.84 14.29 -1.81
N THR A 202 22.16 15.38 -1.10
CA THR A 202 22.73 16.60 -1.68
C THR A 202 24.26 16.50 -1.79
N GLN A 203 24.87 17.38 -2.58
CA GLN A 203 26.34 17.44 -2.70
C GLN A 203 27.05 17.72 -1.37
N ASP A 204 26.37 18.38 -0.43
CA ASP A 204 26.87 18.74 0.89
C ASP A 204 26.71 17.61 1.92
N GLY A 205 26.21 16.43 1.51
CA GLY A 205 26.00 15.29 2.40
C GLY A 205 24.77 15.43 3.29
N ILE A 206 23.76 16.17 2.84
CA ILE A 206 22.44 16.19 3.49
C ILE A 206 21.55 15.21 2.78
N VAL A 207 20.91 14.30 3.52
CA VAL A 207 19.89 13.41 2.99
C VAL A 207 18.53 13.95 3.36
N TYR A 208 17.68 14.11 2.35
CA TYR A 208 16.24 14.31 2.53
C TYR A 208 15.54 12.99 2.23
N PHE A 209 14.62 12.58 3.08
CA PHE A 209 13.88 11.35 2.88
C PHE A 209 12.45 11.45 3.42
N SER A 210 11.52 10.70 2.83
CA SER A 210 10.14 10.64 3.30
C SER A 210 9.95 9.49 4.29
N ASP A 211 9.11 9.71 5.30
CA ASP A 211 8.41 8.66 6.05
C ASP A 211 6.95 8.72 5.58
N ALA A 212 6.57 7.85 4.65
CA ALA A 212 5.30 7.92 3.93
C ALA A 212 4.09 7.83 4.85
N SER A 213 4.21 7.11 5.97
CA SER A 213 3.17 7.06 7.00
C SER A 213 3.74 6.81 8.39
N THR A 214 3.37 7.67 9.32
CA THR A 214 3.67 7.50 10.75
C THR A 214 2.72 6.52 11.45
N LYS A 215 1.66 6.07 10.75
CA LYS A 215 0.62 5.20 11.28
C LYS A 215 0.66 3.79 10.67
N PHE A 216 0.75 3.69 9.35
CA PHE A 216 0.73 2.40 8.63
C PHE A 216 2.10 2.05 8.06
N GLY A 217 2.49 0.78 8.13
CA GLY A 217 3.71 0.30 7.49
C GLY A 217 3.49 0.00 6.01
N LEU A 218 4.55 -0.44 5.32
CA LEU A 218 4.48 -0.82 3.91
C LEU A 218 3.35 -1.81 3.61
N HIS A 219 3.15 -2.84 4.44
CA HIS A 219 2.12 -3.84 4.18
C HIS A 219 0.67 -3.30 4.25
N ASP A 220 0.46 -2.18 4.94
CA ASP A 220 -0.86 -1.57 5.14
C ASP A 220 -0.95 -0.18 4.49
N TRP A 221 -0.06 0.15 3.55
CA TRP A 221 0.06 1.48 2.94
C TRP A 221 -1.28 2.03 2.40
N TYR A 222 -2.11 1.15 1.83
CA TYR A 222 -3.40 1.51 1.25
C TYR A 222 -4.40 2.01 2.31
N MET A 223 -4.23 1.62 3.58
CA MET A 223 -5.05 2.13 4.67
C MET A 223 -4.85 3.63 4.88
N ASP A 224 -3.67 4.15 4.61
CA ASP A 224 -3.40 5.58 4.72
C ASP A 224 -4.16 6.39 3.65
N ILE A 225 -4.25 5.84 2.43
CA ILE A 225 -5.06 6.41 1.35
C ILE A 225 -6.54 6.39 1.73
N LEU A 226 -7.04 5.28 2.27
CA LEU A 226 -8.44 5.14 2.70
C LEU A 226 -8.76 6.06 3.88
N GLU A 227 -7.79 6.33 4.76
CA GLU A 227 -7.97 7.25 5.87
C GLU A 227 -7.96 8.72 5.43
N ALA A 228 -7.35 9.02 4.28
CA ALA A 228 -7.30 10.35 3.66
C ALA A 228 -6.74 11.44 4.60
N LYS A 229 -5.75 11.07 5.42
CA LYS A 229 -5.08 11.96 6.37
C LYS A 229 -3.59 12.12 6.06
N PRO A 230 -2.99 13.28 6.36
CA PRO A 230 -1.59 13.53 6.05
C PRO A 230 -0.66 12.94 7.14
N HIS A 231 -0.53 11.61 7.21
CA HIS A 231 0.38 10.97 8.18
C HIS A 231 1.86 10.96 7.76
N GLY A 232 2.16 11.38 6.53
CA GLY A 232 3.51 11.41 5.99
C GLY A 232 4.37 12.54 6.56
N LYS A 233 5.69 12.32 6.57
CA LYS A 233 6.70 13.30 6.97
C LYS A 233 7.80 13.39 5.93
N LEU A 234 8.39 14.57 5.82
CA LEU A 234 9.67 14.78 5.16
C LEU A 234 10.72 15.04 6.24
N LEU A 235 11.80 14.26 6.21
CA LEU A 235 12.84 14.21 7.22
C LEU A 235 14.19 14.57 6.63
N LYS A 236 15.09 15.07 7.47
CA LYS A 236 16.45 15.44 7.09
C LYS A 236 17.48 14.70 7.95
N TYR A 237 18.55 14.22 7.33
CA TYR A 237 19.75 13.71 7.99
C TYR A 237 21.00 14.42 7.49
N ASP A 238 21.82 14.91 8.41
CA ASP A 238 23.08 15.60 8.12
C ASP A 238 24.26 14.66 8.41
N TYR A 239 24.94 14.17 7.37
CA TYR A 239 26.08 13.25 7.54
C TYR A 239 27.24 13.85 8.34
N PRO A 240 27.70 15.09 8.05
CA PRO A 240 28.83 15.68 8.77
C PRO A 240 28.63 15.82 10.28
N THR A 241 27.39 16.08 10.72
CA THR A 241 27.09 16.37 12.12
C THR A 241 26.31 15.26 12.82
N HIS A 242 25.89 14.22 12.10
CA HIS A 242 24.98 13.16 12.56
C HIS A 242 23.69 13.69 13.21
N ARG A 243 23.20 14.85 12.75
CA ARG A 243 21.95 15.48 13.24
C ARG A 243 20.76 15.11 12.37
N SER A 244 19.59 15.09 13.00
CA SER A 244 18.31 14.72 12.40
C SER A 244 17.22 15.71 12.79
N ASP A 245 16.48 16.21 11.82
CA ASP A 245 15.33 17.11 12.02
C ASP A 245 14.10 16.60 11.26
#